data_AF-A0A925LT59-F1
#
_entry.id   AF-A0A925LT59-F1
#
_cell.length_a   1.000
_cell.length_b   1.000
_cell.length_c   1.000
_cell.angle_alpha   90.00
_cell.angle_beta   90.00
_cell.angle_gamma   90.00
#
_symmetry.space_group_name_H-M   'P 1'
#
loop_
_entity.id
_entity.type
_entity.pdbx_description
1 polymer ?
#
loop_
_entity_poly.entity_id
_entity_poly.type
_entity_poly.pdbx_seq_one_letter_code
_entity_poly.pdbx_strand_id
1 'polypeptide(L)'
;MPVFLGIDIGTSGTKTLAMREDGEILASATEEYPLSNPKPGWSEQEPADWWKASVNSVKRVMKAAKLKQADIGGIGLSGQMHGSVFLDKSGDVIRPALLWNDQRTVAECAEIETRAGGRSKLIQMVANPALTGFTAPKILWLRNKEQRNFDKTVQVLLPKDYVRYRLTGDFATEV
;
A
#
# COMPACT_ATOMS: atom_id res chain seq x y z
N MET A 1 -24.35 -20.16 3.26
CA MET A 1 -23.43 -19.50 4.22
C MET A 1 -22.61 -18.51 3.42
N PRO A 2 -22.50 -17.25 3.87
CA PRO A 2 -21.72 -16.25 3.16
C PRO A 2 -20.24 -16.65 3.11
N VAL A 3 -19.58 -16.25 2.04
CA VAL A 3 -18.14 -16.42 1.85
C VAL A 3 -17.48 -15.04 1.88
N PHE A 4 -16.31 -14.93 2.51
CA PHE A 4 -15.53 -13.70 2.57
C PHE A 4 -14.26 -13.84 1.75
N LEU A 5 -13.87 -12.75 1.10
CA LEU A 5 -12.58 -12.66 0.41
C LEU A 5 -11.58 -11.93 1.31
N GLY A 6 -10.40 -12.51 1.52
CA GLY A 6 -9.25 -11.80 2.08
C GLY A 6 -8.28 -11.48 0.96
N ILE A 7 -7.89 -10.21 0.80
CA ILE A 7 -6.90 -9.76 -0.20
C ILE A 7 -5.73 -9.12 0.55
N ASP A 8 -4.54 -9.69 0.38
CA ASP A 8 -3.29 -9.24 1.00
C ASP A 8 -2.31 -8.72 -0.06
N ILE A 9 -2.07 -7.41 -0.05
CA ILE A 9 -1.16 -6.73 -0.98
C ILE A 9 0.27 -6.83 -0.43
N GLY A 10 0.96 -7.92 -0.73
CA GLY A 10 2.34 -8.17 -0.30
C GLY A 10 3.40 -7.40 -1.10
N THR A 11 4.68 -7.59 -0.78
CA THR A 11 5.76 -6.98 -1.57
C THR A 11 6.08 -7.76 -2.84
N SER A 12 5.96 -9.10 -2.85
CA SER A 12 6.23 -9.93 -4.04
C SER A 12 4.99 -10.31 -4.84
N GLY A 13 3.79 -10.10 -4.29
CA GLY A 13 2.55 -10.47 -4.95
C GLY A 13 1.33 -10.21 -4.08
N THR A 14 0.16 -10.19 -4.72
CA THR A 14 -1.13 -10.14 -4.03
C THR A 14 -1.64 -11.55 -3.81
N LYS A 15 -1.94 -11.86 -2.54
CA LYS A 15 -2.58 -13.12 -2.14
C LYS A 15 -4.06 -12.88 -1.95
N THR A 16 -4.89 -13.80 -2.43
CA THR A 16 -6.33 -13.78 -2.18
C THR A 16 -6.80 -15.14 -1.72
N LEU A 17 -7.71 -15.17 -0.75
CA LEU A 17 -8.39 -16.38 -0.30
C LEU A 17 -9.90 -16.15 -0.21
N ALA A 18 -10.67 -17.22 -0.42
CA ALA A 18 -12.10 -17.30 -0.12
C ALA A 18 -12.30 -18.19 1.09
N MET A 19 -13.04 -17.71 2.09
CA MET A 19 -13.22 -18.39 3.38
C MET A 19 -14.66 -18.30 3.87
N ARG A 20 -15.16 -19.35 4.51
CA ARG A 20 -16.47 -19.35 5.20
C ARG A 20 -16.37 -18.77 6.61
N GLU A 21 -17.53 -18.51 7.24
CA GLU A 21 -17.61 -18.03 8.63
C GLU A 21 -16.94 -18.95 9.65
N ASP A 22 -16.91 -20.26 9.38
CA ASP A 22 -16.27 -21.27 10.23
C ASP A 22 -14.74 -21.36 10.05
N GLY A 23 -14.17 -20.54 9.16
CA GLY A 23 -12.74 -20.54 8.85
C GLY A 23 -12.32 -21.51 7.75
N GLU A 24 -13.24 -22.27 7.13
CA GLU A 24 -12.91 -23.15 6.01
C GLU A 24 -12.42 -22.34 4.80
N ILE A 25 -11.19 -22.61 4.34
CA ILE A 25 -10.62 -22.01 3.13
C ILE A 25 -11.08 -22.80 1.91
N LEU A 26 -11.87 -22.17 1.05
CA LEU A 26 -12.42 -22.79 -0.16
C LEU A 26 -11.46 -22.76 -1.35
N ALA A 27 -10.68 -21.68 -1.46
CA ALA A 27 -9.63 -21.53 -2.47
C ALA A 27 -8.69 -20.38 -2.11
N SER A 28 -7.49 -20.41 -2.68
CA SER A 28 -6.54 -19.30 -2.64
C SER A 28 -5.80 -19.14 -3.97
N ALA A 29 -5.31 -17.94 -4.23
CA ALA A 29 -4.45 -17.64 -5.37
C ALA A 29 -3.41 -16.58 -4.98
N THR A 30 -2.25 -16.63 -5.62
CA THR A 30 -1.25 -15.55 -5.57
C THR A 30 -0.98 -15.08 -7.00
N GLU A 31 -0.96 -13.76 -7.20
CA GLU A 31 -0.48 -13.13 -8.43
C GLU A 31 0.74 -12.27 -8.08
N GLU A 32 1.87 -12.54 -8.72
CA GLU A 32 3.12 -11.82 -8.50
C GLU A 32 3.22 -10.57 -9.38
N TYR A 33 4.07 -9.63 -8.97
CA TYR A 33 4.39 -8.42 -9.72
C TYR A 33 5.85 -8.02 -9.50
N PRO A 34 6.44 -7.25 -10.44
CA PRO A 34 7.83 -6.86 -10.35
C PRO A 34 8.09 -5.93 -9.15
N LEU A 35 9.36 -5.93 -8.72
CA LEU A 35 9.92 -4.97 -7.79
C LEU A 35 11.00 -4.17 -8.53
N SER A 36 10.85 -2.85 -8.60
CA SER A 36 11.82 -1.98 -9.25
C SER A 36 12.84 -1.46 -8.24
N ASN A 37 14.12 -1.57 -8.56
CA ASN A 37 15.22 -1.01 -7.76
C ASN A 37 16.08 -0.10 -8.64
N PRO A 38 15.59 1.11 -8.98
CA PRO A 38 16.24 1.97 -9.99
C PRO A 38 17.62 2.48 -9.57
N LYS A 39 17.92 2.49 -8.27
CA LYS A 39 19.22 2.84 -7.69
C LYS A 39 19.50 1.98 -6.45
N PRO A 40 20.76 1.85 -6.01
CA PRO A 40 21.06 1.21 -4.72
C PRO A 40 20.26 1.83 -3.57
N GLY A 41 19.58 0.97 -2.79
CA GLY A 41 18.73 1.37 -1.67
C GLY A 41 17.35 1.94 -2.06
N TRP A 42 17.01 1.98 -3.35
CA TRP A 42 15.69 2.44 -3.82
C TRP A 42 14.81 1.23 -4.10
N SER A 43 13.55 1.26 -3.67
CA SER A 43 12.58 0.20 -3.89
C SER A 43 11.20 0.77 -4.24
N GLU A 44 10.72 0.43 -5.42
CA GLU A 44 9.52 1.01 -6.03
C GLU A 44 8.63 -0.04 -6.67
N GLN A 45 7.33 0.22 -6.71
CA GLN A 45 6.34 -0.58 -7.45
C GLN A 45 5.30 0.29 -8.12
N GLU A 46 4.74 -0.21 -9.21
CA GLU A 46 3.59 0.42 -9.87
C GLU A 46 2.31 0.07 -9.14
N PRO A 47 1.55 1.05 -8.60
CA PRO A 47 0.28 0.75 -7.93
C PRO A 47 -0.73 0.05 -8.86
N ALA A 48 -0.66 0.30 -10.16
CA ALA A 48 -1.48 -0.37 -11.16
C ALA A 48 -1.28 -1.91 -11.18
N ASP A 49 -0.07 -2.39 -10.86
CA ASP A 49 0.21 -3.82 -10.79
C ASP A 49 -0.49 -4.45 -9.59
N TRP A 50 -0.55 -3.79 -8.43
CA TRP A 50 -1.31 -4.27 -7.27
C TRP A 50 -2.81 -4.40 -7.58
N TRP A 51 -3.37 -3.41 -8.28
CA TRP A 51 -4.77 -3.47 -8.69
C TRP A 51 -5.03 -4.63 -9.65
N LYS A 52 -4.20 -4.76 -10.70
CA LYS A 52 -4.32 -5.85 -11.66
C LYS A 52 -4.18 -7.22 -10.98
N ALA A 53 -3.22 -7.35 -10.08
CA ALA A 53 -2.98 -8.57 -9.32
C ALA A 53 -4.17 -8.92 -8.42
N SER A 54 -4.73 -7.95 -7.70
CA SER A 54 -5.93 -8.12 -6.89
C SER A 54 -7.14 -8.61 -7.72
N VAL A 55 -7.37 -8.00 -8.88
CA VAL A 55 -8.47 -8.41 -9.77
C VAL A 55 -8.25 -9.83 -10.31
N ASN A 56 -7.01 -10.15 -10.71
CA ASN A 56 -6.67 -11.46 -11.25
C ASN A 56 -6.77 -12.57 -10.18
N SER A 57 -6.23 -12.34 -8.99
CA SER A 57 -6.27 -13.30 -7.89
C SER A 57 -7.71 -13.56 -7.42
N VAL A 58 -8.54 -12.53 -7.31
CA VAL A 58 -9.98 -12.67 -7.02
C VAL A 58 -10.67 -13.53 -8.08
N LYS A 59 -10.47 -13.24 -9.37
CA LYS A 59 -11.08 -14.05 -10.45
C LYS A 59 -10.67 -15.52 -10.39
N ARG A 60 -9.39 -15.80 -10.07
CA ARG A 60 -8.86 -17.16 -9.91
C ARG A 60 -9.50 -17.88 -8.73
N VAL A 61 -9.61 -17.22 -7.58
CA VAL A 61 -10.26 -17.76 -6.37
C VAL A 61 -11.73 -18.06 -6.60
N MET A 62 -12.48 -17.12 -7.19
CA MET A 62 -13.90 -17.30 -7.51
C MET A 62 -14.13 -18.50 -8.43
N LYS A 63 -13.29 -18.65 -9.46
CA LYS A 63 -13.35 -19.79 -10.39
C LYS A 63 -13.01 -21.11 -9.71
N ALA A 64 -11.95 -21.16 -8.91
CA ALA A 64 -11.51 -22.38 -8.23
C ALA A 64 -12.53 -22.87 -7.19
N ALA A 65 -13.11 -21.96 -6.40
CA ALA A 65 -14.14 -22.27 -5.41
C ALA A 65 -15.56 -22.40 -6.01
N LYS A 66 -15.72 -22.20 -7.33
CA LYS A 66 -17.01 -22.23 -8.05
C LYS A 66 -18.05 -21.27 -7.46
N LEU A 67 -17.61 -20.10 -7.02
CA LEU A 67 -18.44 -19.07 -6.38
C LEU A 67 -19.06 -18.12 -7.41
N LYS A 68 -20.25 -17.63 -7.10
CA LYS A 68 -20.93 -16.52 -7.77
C LYS A 68 -20.74 -15.25 -6.95
N GLN A 69 -20.92 -14.09 -7.58
CA GLN A 69 -20.81 -12.79 -6.90
C GLN A 69 -21.74 -12.67 -5.69
N ALA A 70 -22.96 -13.22 -5.80
CA ALA A 70 -23.96 -13.22 -4.72
C ALA A 70 -23.58 -14.07 -3.50
N ASP A 71 -22.56 -14.93 -3.61
CA ASP A 71 -22.06 -15.74 -2.48
C ASP A 71 -21.12 -14.93 -1.57
N ILE A 72 -20.62 -13.78 -2.04
CA ILE A 72 -19.62 -12.98 -1.33
C ILE A 72 -20.31 -12.02 -0.36
N GLY A 73 -20.14 -12.27 0.94
CA GLY A 73 -20.67 -11.44 2.02
C GLY A 73 -19.80 -10.23 2.37
N GLY A 74 -18.51 -10.24 2.00
CA GLY A 74 -17.60 -9.13 2.27
C GLY A 74 -16.17 -9.35 1.80
N ILE A 75 -15.38 -8.28 1.82
CA ILE A 75 -13.97 -8.28 1.43
C ILE A 75 -13.14 -7.64 2.56
N GLY A 76 -12.16 -8.36 3.07
CA GLY A 76 -11.11 -7.85 3.96
C GLY A 76 -9.84 -7.53 3.19
N LEU A 77 -9.20 -6.41 3.53
CA LEU A 77 -7.93 -5.97 2.94
C LEU A 77 -6.81 -5.97 3.98
N SER A 78 -5.66 -6.48 3.58
CA SER A 78 -4.39 -6.35 4.28
C SER A 78 -3.30 -5.98 3.27
N GLY A 79 -2.12 -5.58 3.72
CA GLY A 79 -0.99 -5.41 2.83
C GLY A 79 0.20 -4.74 3.50
N GLN A 80 1.26 -4.58 2.71
CA GLN A 80 2.47 -3.90 3.16
C GLN A 80 2.18 -2.49 3.69
N MET A 81 2.67 -2.20 4.89
CA MET A 81 2.58 -0.88 5.52
C MET A 81 3.66 0.07 4.98
N HIS A 82 3.49 1.36 5.20
CA HIS A 82 4.41 2.44 4.86
C HIS A 82 4.82 2.64 3.38
N GLY A 83 4.31 1.85 2.44
CA GLY A 83 4.37 2.23 1.01
C GLY A 83 3.67 3.58 0.78
N SER A 84 4.15 4.41 -0.14
CA SER A 84 3.57 5.75 -0.40
C SER A 84 3.10 5.87 -1.85
N VAL A 85 1.79 5.90 -2.04
CA VAL A 85 1.12 6.21 -3.30
C VAL A 85 0.73 7.68 -3.29
N PHE A 86 1.25 8.45 -4.24
CA PHE A 86 0.94 9.87 -4.38
C PHE A 86 -0.10 10.04 -5.49
N LEU A 87 -1.26 10.60 -5.16
CA LEU A 87 -2.35 10.83 -6.10
C LEU A 87 -2.55 12.33 -6.35
N ASP A 88 -2.88 12.66 -7.59
CA ASP A 88 -3.29 14.01 -7.97
C ASP A 88 -4.80 14.24 -7.77
N LYS A 89 -5.26 15.45 -8.12
CA LYS A 89 -6.68 15.85 -8.00
C LYS A 89 -7.67 15.00 -8.82
N SER A 90 -7.20 14.30 -9.84
CA SER A 90 -8.00 13.38 -10.65
C SER A 90 -8.01 11.96 -10.05
N GLY A 91 -7.25 11.73 -8.98
CA GLY A 91 -7.04 10.41 -8.40
C GLY A 91 -6.04 9.56 -9.18
N ASP A 92 -5.25 10.17 -10.07
CA ASP A 92 -4.24 9.49 -10.87
C ASP A 92 -2.92 9.39 -10.10
N VAL A 93 -2.23 8.25 -10.29
CA VAL A 93 -0.93 7.99 -9.66
C VAL A 93 0.14 8.89 -10.30
N ILE A 94 0.83 9.66 -9.48
CA ILE A 94 1.82 10.65 -9.94
C ILE A 94 3.15 9.99 -10.34
N ARG A 95 3.53 8.91 -9.65
CA ARG A 95 4.81 8.21 -9.82
C ARG A 95 4.76 6.79 -9.22
N PRO A 96 5.74 5.91 -9.51
CA PRO A 96 5.85 4.63 -8.82
C PRO A 96 5.89 4.82 -7.31
N ALA A 97 5.21 3.95 -6.57
CA ALA A 97 5.11 4.05 -5.12
C ALA A 97 6.46 3.79 -4.45
N LEU A 98 6.76 4.55 -3.40
CA LEU A 98 7.98 4.39 -2.60
C LEU A 98 7.74 3.38 -1.48
N LEU A 99 8.44 2.24 -1.50
CA LEU A 99 8.15 1.11 -0.62
C LEU A 99 8.79 1.20 0.76
N TRP A 100 8.33 0.39 1.70
CA TRP A 100 8.75 0.38 3.10
C TRP A 100 10.22 0.00 3.33
N ASN A 101 10.81 -0.73 2.39
CA ASN A 101 12.22 -1.12 2.40
C ASN A 101 13.12 -0.09 1.70
N ASP A 102 12.56 1.01 1.17
CA ASP A 102 13.32 2.09 0.54
C ASP A 102 14.15 2.88 1.57
N GLN A 103 15.41 3.17 1.22
CA GLN A 103 16.39 3.82 2.08
C GLN A 103 16.75 5.25 1.65
N ARG A 104 16.07 5.83 0.65
CA ARG A 104 16.50 7.10 0.03
C ARG A 104 16.31 8.35 0.90
N THR A 105 15.58 8.24 2.00
CA THR A 105 15.02 9.36 2.78
C THR A 105 15.80 9.67 4.06
N VAL A 106 17.08 9.29 4.13
CA VAL A 106 17.94 9.49 5.33
C VAL A 106 18.01 10.98 5.72
N ALA A 107 18.17 11.88 4.75
CA ALA A 107 18.25 13.31 5.01
C ALA A 107 16.92 13.83 5.58
N GLU A 108 15.79 13.36 5.05
CA GLU A 108 14.46 13.72 5.53
C GLU A 108 14.15 13.17 6.92
N CYS A 109 14.65 11.98 7.28
CA CYS A 109 14.58 11.48 8.65
C CYS A 109 15.30 12.40 9.63
N ALA A 110 16.50 12.86 9.28
CA ALA A 110 17.27 13.80 10.09
C ALA A 110 16.56 15.17 10.22
N GLU A 111 15.92 15.63 9.13
CA GLU A 111 15.08 16.84 9.15
C GLU A 111 13.92 16.69 10.14
N ILE A 112 13.19 15.56 10.10
CA ILE A 112 12.05 15.29 10.99
C ILE A 112 12.50 15.26 12.45
N GLU A 113 13.55 14.51 12.77
CA GLU A 113 14.07 14.43 14.15
C GLU A 113 14.53 15.80 14.65
N THR A 114 15.21 16.59 13.80
CA THR A 114 15.66 17.94 14.15
C THR A 114 14.46 18.86 14.44
N ARG A 115 13.43 18.84 13.57
CA ARG A 115 12.23 19.66 13.73
C ARG A 115 11.37 19.26 14.94
N ALA A 116 11.43 17.99 15.34
CA ALA A 116 10.79 17.51 16.57
C ALA A 116 11.57 17.90 17.85
N GLY A 117 12.74 18.51 17.72
CA GLY A 117 13.62 18.85 18.85
C GLY A 117 14.45 17.67 19.35
N GLY A 118 14.74 16.72 18.47
CA GLY A 118 15.55 15.53 18.70
C GLY A 118 14.73 14.24 18.69
N ARG A 119 15.42 13.12 18.44
CA ARG A 119 14.83 11.77 18.37
C ARG A 119 14.00 11.39 19.60
N SER A 120 14.47 11.72 20.81
CA SER A 120 13.74 11.40 22.05
C SER A 120 12.39 12.12 22.14
N LYS A 121 12.33 13.39 21.73
CA LYS A 121 11.08 14.14 21.70
C LYS A 121 10.12 13.62 20.63
N LEU A 122 10.65 13.23 19.47
CA LEU A 122 9.85 12.57 18.43
C LEU A 122 9.23 11.27 18.95
N ILE A 123 10.03 10.40 19.56
CA ILE A 123 9.54 9.13 20.13
C ILE A 123 8.48 9.40 21.21
N GLN A 124 8.67 10.40 22.07
CA GLN A 124 7.66 10.78 23.06
C GLN A 124 6.35 11.25 22.42
N MET A 125 6.43 11.91 21.26
CA MET A 125 5.28 12.47 20.55
C MET A 125 4.48 11.42 19.76
N VAL A 126 5.16 10.49 19.06
CA VAL A 126 4.53 9.58 18.09
C VAL A 126 4.88 8.11 18.29
N ALA A 127 5.48 7.76 19.44
CA ALA A 127 5.93 6.42 19.83
C ALA A 127 6.98 5.79 18.88
N ASN A 128 7.51 6.53 17.91
CA ASN A 128 8.40 6.02 16.88
C ASN A 128 9.51 7.03 16.53
N PRO A 129 10.73 6.57 16.19
CA PRO A 129 11.73 7.42 15.55
C PRO A 129 11.36 7.67 14.07
N ALA A 130 12.08 8.60 13.41
CA ALA A 130 11.99 8.71 11.96
C ALA A 130 12.78 7.56 11.31
N LEU A 131 12.12 6.81 10.44
CA LEU A 131 12.72 5.69 9.71
C LEU A 131 12.51 5.87 8.21
N THR A 132 13.52 5.52 7.42
CA THR A 132 13.53 5.72 5.96
C THR A 132 12.34 5.06 5.26
N GLY A 133 11.95 3.91 5.79
CA GLY A 133 10.80 3.13 5.33
C GLY A 133 9.44 3.78 5.59
N PHE A 134 9.34 4.78 6.48
CA PHE A 134 8.05 5.37 6.87
C PHE A 134 7.54 6.39 5.85
N THR A 135 6.23 6.67 5.89
CA THR A 135 5.54 7.53 4.92
C THR A 135 5.95 9.01 5.03
N ALA A 136 6.16 9.54 6.24
CA ALA A 136 6.46 10.97 6.43
C ALA A 136 7.78 11.42 5.77
N PRO A 137 8.92 10.71 5.94
CA PRO A 137 10.15 11.04 5.23
C PRO A 137 10.00 11.01 3.69
N LYS A 138 9.15 10.14 3.15
CA LYS A 138 8.90 10.03 1.71
C LYS A 138 8.15 11.23 1.15
N ILE A 139 7.20 11.78 1.91
CA ILE A 139 6.51 13.03 1.56
C ILE A 139 7.52 14.18 1.51
N LEU A 140 8.39 14.30 2.50
CA LEU A 140 9.45 15.32 2.50
C LEU A 140 10.44 15.11 1.36
N TRP A 141 10.75 13.87 1.01
CA TRP A 141 11.67 13.57 -0.08
C TRP A 141 11.07 13.98 -1.41
N LEU A 142 9.78 13.72 -1.63
CA LEU A 142 9.05 14.16 -2.82
C LEU A 142 9.09 15.70 -2.92
N ARG A 143 8.84 16.41 -1.81
CA ARG A 143 8.98 17.88 -1.74
C ARG A 143 10.40 18.32 -2.11
N ASN A 144 11.41 17.74 -1.46
CA ASN A 144 12.81 18.17 -1.56
C ASN A 144 13.47 17.82 -2.91
N LYS A 145 13.05 16.73 -3.55
CA LYS A 145 13.72 16.16 -4.74
C LYS A 145 12.88 16.17 -6.01
N GLU A 146 11.56 16.20 -5.89
CA GLU A 146 10.62 16.14 -7.02
C GLU A 146 9.49 17.17 -6.84
N GLN A 147 9.83 18.45 -6.64
CA GLN A 147 8.87 19.52 -6.32
C GLN A 147 7.63 19.53 -7.24
N ARG A 148 7.81 19.33 -8.56
CA ARG A 148 6.68 19.27 -9.52
C ARG A 148 5.68 18.13 -9.23
N ASN A 149 6.15 17.01 -8.70
CA ASN A 149 5.29 15.89 -8.31
C ASN A 149 4.63 16.17 -6.95
N PHE A 150 5.38 16.78 -6.03
CA PHE A 150 4.83 17.21 -4.74
C PHE A 150 3.69 18.23 -4.92
N ASP A 151 3.86 19.23 -5.77
CA ASP A 151 2.86 20.27 -6.03
C ASP A 151 1.55 19.73 -6.62
N LYS A 152 1.59 18.56 -7.29
CA LYS A 152 0.41 17.88 -7.83
C LYS A 152 -0.29 17.00 -6.80
N THR A 153 0.40 16.60 -5.74
CA THR A 153 -0.10 15.63 -4.78
C THR A 153 -1.20 16.25 -3.91
N VAL A 154 -2.37 15.63 -3.91
CA VAL A 154 -3.48 16.01 -3.01
C VAL A 154 -3.81 14.92 -1.99
N GLN A 155 -3.45 13.67 -2.28
CA GLN A 155 -3.73 12.53 -1.42
C GLN A 155 -2.52 11.58 -1.39
N VAL A 156 -2.24 11.04 -0.20
CA VAL A 156 -1.26 9.97 0.00
C VAL A 156 -1.99 8.75 0.56
N LEU A 157 -1.77 7.58 -0.04
CA LEU A 157 -2.36 6.32 0.39
C LEU A 157 -1.27 5.26 0.63
N LEU A 158 -1.55 4.34 1.55
CA LEU A 158 -0.80 3.09 1.65
C LEU A 158 -1.18 2.13 0.50
N PRO A 159 -0.37 1.10 0.21
CA PRO A 159 -0.63 0.16 -0.88
C PRO A 159 -2.01 -0.51 -0.82
N LYS A 160 -2.42 -0.99 0.35
CA LYS A 160 -3.78 -1.56 0.54
C LYS A 160 -4.90 -0.53 0.40
N ASP A 161 -4.65 0.71 0.82
CA ASP A 161 -5.64 1.79 0.78
C ASP A 161 -5.85 2.29 -0.66
N TYR A 162 -4.82 2.23 -1.49
CA TYR A 162 -4.96 2.45 -2.93
C TYR A 162 -5.86 1.38 -3.57
N VAL A 163 -5.66 0.09 -3.24
CA VAL A 163 -6.57 -0.97 -3.73
C VAL A 163 -8.00 -0.76 -3.21
N ARG A 164 -8.16 -0.35 -1.95
CA ARG A 164 -9.48 0.04 -1.40
C ARG A 164 -10.12 1.18 -2.18
N TYR A 165 -9.36 2.24 -2.47
CA TYR A 165 -9.83 3.36 -3.29
C TYR A 165 -10.28 2.88 -4.68
N ARG A 166 -9.51 1.99 -5.32
CA ARG A 166 -9.90 1.40 -6.61
C ARG A 166 -11.15 0.52 -6.54
N LEU A 167 -11.43 -0.11 -5.40
CA LEU A 167 -12.64 -0.91 -5.17
C LEU A 167 -13.88 -0.06 -4.88
N THR A 168 -13.72 1.07 -4.18
CA THR A 168 -14.85 1.77 -3.53
C THR A 168 -15.06 3.20 -4.00
N GLY A 169 -14.03 3.85 -4.58
CA GLY A 169 -14.02 5.28 -4.86
C GLY A 169 -13.70 6.15 -3.63
N ASP A 170 -13.65 5.58 -2.43
CA ASP A 170 -13.45 6.33 -1.19
C ASP A 170 -12.00 6.29 -0.68
N PHE A 171 -11.52 7.42 -0.17
CA PHE A 171 -10.29 7.48 0.60
C PHE A 171 -10.54 7.08 2.06
N ALA A 172 -9.89 6.03 2.52
CA ALA A 172 -9.83 5.68 3.94
C ALA A 172 -8.54 4.93 4.24
N THR A 173 -8.11 4.97 5.49
CA THR A 173 -7.02 4.17 6.05
C THR A 173 -7.44 3.67 7.43
N GLU A 174 -6.73 2.68 7.95
CA GLU A 174 -6.94 2.17 9.31
C GLU A 174 -6.18 3.02 10.34
N VAL A 175 -6.56 2.88 11.62
CA VAL A 175 -6.01 3.65 12.76
C VAL A 175 -5.00 2.83 13.54
#